data_AF-A0A381RQU2-F1
#
_entry.id   AF-A0A381RQU2-F1
#
_cell.length_a   1.000
_cell.length_b   1.000
_cell.length_c   1.000
_cell.angle_alpha   90.00
_cell.angle_beta   90.00
_cell.angle_gamma   90.00
#
_symmetry.space_group_name_H-M   'P 1'
#
loop_
_entity.id
_entity.type
_entity.pdbx_description
1 polymer ?
#
loop_
_entity_poly.entity_id
_entity_poly.type
_entity_poly.pdbx_seq_one_letter_code
_entity_poly.pdbx_strand_id
1 'polypeptide(L)' 'MKKNTIKTSDIDLHGMVHSDIDDILENHCYLNIPPFKIITGNSNKMKEKVINFLDKNNFKYMSGDIYNQGYINVL' A
#
# COMPACT_ATOMS: atom_id res chain seq x y z
N MET A 1 -2.73 31.71 0.82
CA MET A 1 -3.47 30.51 1.28
C MET A 1 -2.48 29.38 1.45
N LYS A 2 -2.21 28.93 2.69
CA LYS A 2 -1.38 27.75 2.91
C LYS A 2 -2.21 26.53 2.49
N LYS A 3 -1.74 25.74 1.53
CA LYS A 3 -2.35 24.44 1.23
C LYS A 3 -2.22 23.61 2.50
N ASN A 4 -3.35 23.31 3.16
CA ASN A 4 -3.37 22.24 4.15
C ASN A 4 -3.16 20.93 3.38
N THR A 5 -1.91 20.54 3.18
CA THR A 5 -1.57 19.20 2.71
C THR A 5 -1.97 18.24 3.83
N ILE A 6 -3.11 17.58 3.65
CA ILE A 6 -3.44 16.37 4.40
C ILE A 6 -2.25 15.44 4.18
N LYS A 7 -1.51 15.11 5.24
CA LYS A 7 -0.44 14.13 5.17
C LYS A 7 -1.12 12.79 4.87
N THR A 8 -0.91 12.25 3.67
CA THR A 8 -1.47 10.96 3.32
C THR A 8 -0.75 9.90 4.14
N SER A 9 -1.49 8.92 4.64
CA SER A 9 -0.95 7.70 5.25
C SER A 9 -0.51 6.73 4.16
N ASP A 10 0.08 7.21 3.07
CA ASP A 10 0.58 6.34 2.02
C ASP A 10 1.92 5.76 2.45
N ILE A 11 2.18 4.50 2.10
CA ILE A 11 3.44 3.82 2.40
C ILE A 11 4.14 3.40 1.11
N ASP A 12 5.45 3.56 1.08
CA ASP A 12 6.30 3.15 -0.05
C ASP A 12 7.12 1.91 0.31
N LEU A 13 6.84 0.81 -0.39
CA LEU A 13 7.54 -0.46 -0.26
C LEU A 13 8.47 -0.73 -1.45
N HIS A 14 8.59 0.20 -2.40
CA HIS A 14 9.41 0.01 -3.58
C HIS A 14 10.89 -0.23 -3.20
N GLY A 15 11.42 -1.38 -3.63
CA GLY A 15 12.81 -1.76 -3.37
C GLY A 15 13.09 -2.32 -1.97
N MET A 16 12.07 -2.46 -1.11
CA MET A 16 12.25 -3.04 0.23
C MET A 16 12.49 -4.56 0.17
N VAL A 17 13.26 -5.06 1.15
CA VAL A 17 13.55 -6.49 1.29
C VAL A 17 12.29 -7.24 1.71
N HIS A 18 12.08 -8.40 1.09
CA HIS A 18 10.82 -9.14 1.20
C HIS A 18 10.48 -9.72 2.57
N SER A 19 11.47 -9.86 3.45
CA SER A 19 11.32 -10.41 4.81
C SER A 19 10.58 -9.46 5.74
N ASP A 20 10.69 -8.15 5.51
CA ASP A 20 10.24 -7.13 6.47
C ASP A 20 8.86 -6.57 6.12
N ILE A 21 8.32 -6.97 4.96
CA ILE A 21 7.09 -6.40 4.40
C ILE A 21 5.87 -6.68 5.28
N ASP A 22 5.75 -7.90 5.81
CA ASP A 22 4.53 -8.32 6.51
C ASP A 22 4.35 -7.51 7.80
N ASP A 23 5.41 -7.33 8.60
CA ASP A 23 5.39 -6.51 9.82
C ASP A 23 5.13 -5.02 9.51
N ILE A 24 5.66 -4.51 8.40
CA ILE A 24 5.45 -3.13 7.98
C ILE A 24 3.99 -2.93 7.57
N LEU A 25 3.42 -3.84 6.78
CA LEU A 25 2.03 -3.80 6.36
C LEU A 25 1.09 -3.91 7.56
N GLU A 26 1.36 -4.83 8.49
CA GLU A 26 0.55 -5.02 9.69
C GLU A 26 0.54 -3.75 10.55
N ASN A 27 1.72 -3.21 10.88
CA ASN A 27 1.81 -1.97 11.66
C ASN A 27 1.12 -0.80 10.95
N HIS A 28 1.32 -0.67 9.64
CA HIS A 28 0.75 0.43 8.87
C HIS A 28 -0.78 0.36 8.83
N CYS A 29 -1.35 -0.81 8.50
CA CYS A 29 -2.80 -1.02 8.44
C CYS A 29 -3.45 -0.95 9.82
N TYR A 30 -2.72 -1.27 10.90
CA TYR A 30 -3.22 -1.11 12.27
C TYR A 30 -3.29 0.36 12.70
N LEU A 31 -2.29 1.17 12.33
CA LEU A 31 -2.16 2.56 12.78
C LEU A 31 -2.92 3.57 11.92
N ASN A 32 -3.37 3.18 10.73
CA ASN A 32 -4.00 4.08 9.77
C ASN A 32 -5.37 3.57 9.34
N ILE A 33 -6.30 4.50 9.15
CA ILE A 33 -7.64 4.20 8.64
C ILE A 33 -7.63 4.43 7.12
N PRO A 34 -8.10 3.46 6.29
CA PRO A 34 -8.29 3.68 4.86
C PRO A 34 -9.15 4.92 4.54
N PRO A 35 -8.97 5.57 3.38
CA PRO A 35 -8.16 5.11 2.25
C PRO A 35 -6.69 5.54 2.31
N PHE A 36 -5.81 4.67 1.84
CA PHE A 36 -4.39 4.96 1.63
C PHE A 36 -3.77 4.11 0.52
N LYS A 37 -2.65 4.58 -0.03
CA LYS A 37 -1.89 3.88 -1.07
C LYS A 37 -0.73 3.11 -0.48
N ILE A 38 -0.54 1.90 -0.98
CA ILE A 38 0.68 1.11 -0.81
C ILE A 38 1.41 1.15 -2.15
N ILE A 39 2.52 1.86 -2.22
CA ILE A 39 3.36 1.98 -3.42
C ILE A 39 4.25 0.74 -3.49
N THR A 40 4.07 -0.06 -4.53
CA THR A 40 4.79 -1.32 -4.76
C THR A 40 5.82 -1.21 -5.87
N GLY A 41 5.76 -0.11 -6.64
CA GLY A 41 6.44 0.02 -7.92
C GLY A 41 5.98 -1.04 -8.94
N ASN A 42 6.79 -1.31 -9.95
CA ASN A 42 6.46 -2.29 -10.99
C ASN A 42 6.85 -3.74 -10.65
N SER A 43 7.23 -4.01 -9.39
CA SER A 43 7.61 -5.36 -8.96
C SER A 43 6.36 -6.24 -8.80
N ASN A 44 6.18 -7.22 -9.69
CA ASN A 44 5.08 -8.19 -9.60
C ASN A 44 5.10 -8.96 -8.27
N LYS A 45 6.29 -9.34 -7.79
CA LYS A 45 6.46 -10.04 -6.51
C LYS A 45 6.08 -9.18 -5.30
N MET A 46 6.35 -7.87 -5.35
CA MET A 46 5.92 -6.94 -4.30
C MET A 46 4.39 -6.81 -4.30
N LYS A 47 3.78 -6.66 -5.48
CA LYS A 47 2.32 -6.60 -5.62
C LYS A 47 1.65 -7.85 -5.08
N GLU A 48 2.15 -9.02 -5.46
CA GLU A 48 1.63 -10.31 -5.00
C GLU A 48 1.67 -10.43 -3.48
N LYS A 49 2.79 -10.02 -2.85
CA LYS A 49 2.90 -10.01 -1.39
C LYS A 49 1.87 -9.10 -0.72
N VAL A 50 1.73 -7.86 -1.20
CA VAL A 50 0.75 -6.92 -0.66
C VAL A 50 -0.67 -7.44 -0.86
N ILE A 51 -1.00 -7.97 -2.04
CA ILE A 51 -2.31 -8.56 -2.35
C ILE A 51 -2.62 -9.72 -1.39
N ASN A 52 -1.70 -10.67 -1.24
CA ASN A 52 -1.89 -11.82 -0.35
C ASN A 52 -2.11 -11.38 1.11
N PHE A 53 -1.40 -10.35 1.56
CA PHE A 53 -1.61 -9.76 2.88
C PHE A 53 -3.02 -9.14 3.01
N LEU A 54 -3.44 -8.33 2.02
CA LEU A 54 -4.73 -7.66 2.05
C LEU A 54 -5.90 -8.66 2.00
N ASP A 55 -5.81 -9.67 1.14
CA ASP A 55 -6.79 -10.76 1.03
C ASP A 55 -6.88 -11.55 2.34
N LYS A 56 -5.74 -11.96 2.92
CA LYS A 56 -5.69 -12.69 4.20
C LYS A 56 -6.36 -11.92 5.34
N ASN A 57 -6.31 -10.59 5.31
CA ASN A 57 -6.86 -9.73 6.35
C ASN A 57 -8.20 -9.07 5.95
N ASN A 58 -8.85 -9.52 4.87
CA ASN A 58 -10.15 -9.04 4.39
C ASN A 58 -10.22 -7.53 4.10
N PHE A 59 -9.12 -6.92 3.66
CA PHE A 59 -9.14 -5.53 3.21
C PHE A 59 -9.77 -5.41 1.83
N LYS A 60 -10.51 -4.32 1.60
CA LYS A 60 -10.97 -3.95 0.26
C LYS A 60 -9.90 -3.08 -0.41
N TYR A 61 -9.59 -3.35 -1.67
CA TYR A 61 -8.58 -2.59 -2.38
C TYR A 61 -8.79 -2.57 -3.89
N MET A 62 -8.07 -1.67 -4.57
CA MET A 62 -7.96 -1.58 -6.02
C MET A 62 -6.48 -1.49 -6.43
N SER A 63 -6.08 -2.25 -7.46
CA SER A 63 -4.71 -2.20 -7.97
C SER A 63 -4.57 -1.14 -9.07
N GLY A 64 -3.77 -0.11 -8.80
CA GLY A 64 -3.42 0.93 -9.76
C GLY A 64 -4.60 1.64 -10.42
N ASP A 65 -4.29 2.37 -11.48
CA ASP A 65 -5.25 2.91 -12.45
C ASP A 65 -4.72 2.72 -13.88
N ILE A 66 -5.46 3.22 -14.88
CA ILE A 66 -5.08 3.06 -16.30
C ILE A 66 -3.73 3.70 -16.67
N TYR A 67 -3.18 4.58 -15.82
CA TYR A 67 -1.92 5.28 -16.04
C TYR A 67 -0.78 4.74 -15.18
N ASN A 68 -1.07 4.26 -13.97
CA ASN A 68 -0.07 3.82 -13.01
C ASN A 68 -0.52 2.56 -12.27
N GLN A 69 0.18 1.47 -12.55
CA GLN A 69 -0.02 0.16 -11.92
C GLN A 69 0.87 -0.06 -10.70
N GLY A 70 1.70 0.91 -10.32
CA GLY A 70 2.74 0.79 -9.31
C GLY A 70 2.28 0.99 -7.86
N TYR A 71 0.97 0.97 -7.61
CA TYR A 71 0.42 1.10 -6.27
C TYR A 71 -0.87 0.30 -6.11
N ILE A 72 -1.26 0.08 -4.87
CA ILE A 72 -2.54 -0.53 -4.48
C ILE A 72 -3.25 0.46 -3.56
N ASN A 73 -4.50 0.80 -3.85
CA ASN A 73 -5.31 1.69 -3.04
C ASN A 73 -6.22 0.87 -2.12
N VAL A 74 -6.00 0.96 -0.81
CA VAL A 74 -6.85 0.34 0.21
C VAL A 74 -8.06 1.26 0.44
N LEU A 75 -9.27 0.67 0.55
CA LEU A 75 -10.56 1.37 0.58
C LEU A 75 -11.17 1.43 1.99
#